data_AF-A0A9P7J7X2-F1
#
_entry.id   AF-A0A9P7J7X2-F1
#
_cell.length_a   1.000
_cell.length_b   1.000
_cell.length_c   1.000
_cell.angle_alpha   90.00
_cell.angle_beta   90.00
_cell.angle_gamma   90.00
#
_symmetry.space_group_name_H-M   'P 1'
#
loop_
_entity.id
_entity.type
_entity.pdbx_description
1 polymer ?
#
loop_
_entity_poly.entity_id
_entity_poly.type
_entity_poly.pdbx_seq_one_letter_code
_entity_poly.pdbx_strand_id
1 'polypeptide(L)'
;MRNRLADLWTYCLKRVTSTCKFIYWSGNTIDGSKVQTTLGEGSWVPTVNSFVEKLGPLGFDTFRMLVVDFMHKCELGTWKALFIHLIRLLHVIPSGDHLVATLNNRFRCVLSYGNGVICKFANNTSEMKRLAVRDFEDILQVHFVGQIAVMHN
;
A
#
# COMPACT_ATOMS: atom_id res chain seq x y z
N MET A 1 -12.51 -20.01 -3.80
CA MET A 1 -12.00 -19.14 -2.71
C MET A 1 -12.61 -17.74 -2.73
N ARG A 2 -12.67 -17.07 -3.89
CA ARG A 2 -13.21 -15.69 -4.04
C ARG A 2 -14.65 -15.51 -3.54
N ASN A 3 -15.55 -16.47 -3.80
CA ASN A 3 -16.96 -16.38 -3.41
C ASN A 3 -17.15 -16.38 -1.89
N ARG A 4 -16.41 -17.23 -1.16
CA ARG A 4 -16.48 -17.31 0.32
C ARG A 4 -16.09 -15.99 1.00
N LEU A 5 -15.11 -15.28 0.45
CA LEU A 5 -14.68 -13.97 0.97
C LEU A 5 -15.74 -12.89 0.69
N ALA A 6 -16.39 -12.93 -0.48
CA ALA A 6 -17.48 -12.01 -0.81
C ALA A 6 -18.70 -12.23 0.10
N ASP A 7 -19.02 -13.49 0.41
CA ASP A 7 -20.13 -13.83 1.30
C ASP A 7 -19.87 -13.35 2.74
N LEU A 8 -18.64 -13.58 3.25
CA LEU A 8 -18.18 -13.07 4.54
C LEU A 8 -18.20 -11.55 4.59
N TRP A 9 -17.71 -10.89 3.55
CA TRP A 9 -17.71 -9.43 3.46
C TRP A 9 -19.14 -8.88 3.53
N THR A 10 -20.05 -9.45 2.74
CA THR A 10 -21.47 -9.04 2.73
C THR A 10 -22.12 -9.25 4.09
N TYR A 11 -21.83 -10.37 4.74
CA TYR A 11 -22.30 -10.67 6.09
C TYR A 11 -21.81 -9.65 7.12
N CYS A 12 -20.50 -9.38 7.15
CA CYS A 12 -19.91 -8.42 8.08
C CYS A 12 -20.42 -7.00 7.84
N LEU A 13 -20.45 -6.54 6.59
CA LEU A 13 -20.94 -5.22 6.22
C LEU A 13 -22.39 -5.04 6.69
N LYS A 14 -23.24 -6.03 6.47
CA LYS A 14 -24.66 -5.99 6.89
C LYS A 14 -24.79 -5.84 8.41
N ARG A 15 -23.99 -6.56 9.20
CA ARG A 15 -23.99 -6.43 10.68
C ARG A 15 -23.53 -5.04 11.10
N VAL A 16 -22.41 -4.55 10.56
CA VAL A 16 -21.85 -3.23 10.85
C VAL A 16 -22.84 -2.11 10.52
N THR A 17 -23.43 -2.11 9.31
CA THR A 17 -24.42 -1.10 8.90
C THR A 17 -25.67 -1.14 9.78
N SER A 18 -26.13 -2.32 10.19
CA SER A 18 -27.28 -2.46 11.09
C SER A 18 -26.97 -1.90 12.48
N THR A 19 -25.77 -2.13 12.99
CA THR A 19 -25.32 -1.55 14.25
C THR A 19 -25.18 -0.03 14.17
N CYS A 20 -24.59 0.51 13.09
CA CYS A 20 -24.55 1.96 12.87
C CYS A 20 -25.97 2.54 12.88
N LYS A 21 -26.96 1.83 12.34
CA LYS A 21 -28.35 2.27 12.41
C LYS A 21 -28.89 2.37 13.84
N PHE A 22 -28.60 1.37 14.68
CA PHE A 22 -29.01 1.39 16.09
C PHE A 22 -28.37 2.52 16.88
N ILE A 23 -27.12 2.88 16.56
CA ILE A 23 -26.42 3.98 17.21
C ILE A 23 -27.02 5.32 16.75
N TYR A 24 -27.06 5.57 15.45
CA TYR A 24 -27.42 6.90 14.92
C TYR A 24 -28.92 7.21 14.98
N TRP A 25 -29.80 6.25 14.65
CA TRP A 25 -31.24 6.51 14.62
C TRP A 25 -31.97 6.08 15.88
N SER A 26 -31.44 5.09 16.61
CA SER A 26 -32.11 4.57 17.80
C SER A 26 -31.43 4.98 19.11
N GLY A 27 -30.35 5.77 19.06
CA GLY A 27 -29.69 6.35 20.22
C GLY A 27 -29.05 5.34 21.18
N ASN A 28 -28.72 4.13 20.69
CA ASN A 28 -28.06 3.13 21.53
C ASN A 28 -26.60 3.50 21.76
N THR A 29 -26.08 3.22 22.95
CA THR A 29 -24.65 3.42 23.26
C THR A 29 -23.79 2.41 22.49
N ILE A 30 -22.56 2.80 22.18
CA ILE A 30 -21.60 1.99 21.41
C ILE A 30 -21.21 0.71 22.17
N ASP A 31 -21.21 0.76 23.50
CA ASP A 31 -20.99 -0.35 24.43
C ASP A 31 -22.29 -1.06 24.87
N GLY A 32 -23.43 -0.69 24.27
CA GLY A 32 -24.74 -1.21 24.65
C GLY A 32 -24.92 -2.68 24.28
N SER A 33 -25.76 -3.39 25.04
CA SER A 33 -26.03 -4.82 24.85
C SER A 33 -26.41 -5.18 23.41
N LYS A 34 -27.21 -4.34 22.73
CA LYS A 34 -27.59 -4.54 21.32
C LYS A 34 -26.39 -4.49 20.37
N VAL A 35 -25.45 -3.59 20.61
CA VAL A 35 -24.21 -3.49 19.81
C VAL A 35 -23.31 -4.70 20.10
N GLN A 36 -23.14 -5.05 21.38
CA GLN A 36 -22.36 -6.21 21.82
C GLN A 36 -22.89 -7.53 21.23
N THR A 37 -24.21 -7.76 21.27
CA THR A 37 -24.82 -8.94 20.66
C THR A 37 -24.65 -8.95 19.14
N THR A 38 -24.73 -7.78 18.49
CA THR A 38 -24.65 -7.70 17.03
C THR A 38 -23.23 -7.72 16.49
N LEU A 39 -22.18 -7.30 17.22
CA LEU A 39 -20.81 -7.27 16.70
C LEU A 39 -19.80 -8.07 17.52
N GLY A 40 -20.10 -8.39 18.78
CA GLY A 40 -19.15 -8.95 19.74
C GLY A 40 -18.64 -10.35 19.36
N GLU A 41 -19.49 -11.22 18.82
CA GLU A 41 -19.10 -12.57 18.39
C GLU A 41 -17.98 -12.56 17.33
N GLY A 42 -17.95 -11.51 16.49
CA GLY A 42 -16.92 -11.35 15.47
C GLY A 42 -15.87 -10.28 15.79
N SER A 43 -15.89 -9.71 17.01
CA SER A 43 -15.00 -8.64 17.44
C SER A 43 -14.97 -7.45 16.46
N TRP A 44 -16.12 -7.15 15.84
CA TRP A 44 -16.23 -6.08 14.84
C TRP A 44 -16.51 -4.73 15.49
N VAL A 45 -16.09 -3.65 14.84
CA VAL A 45 -16.31 -2.27 15.28
C VAL A 45 -17.35 -1.61 14.35
N PRO A 46 -18.27 -0.76 14.85
CA PRO A 46 -19.30 -0.11 14.04
C PRO A 46 -18.73 1.04 13.17
N THR A 47 -17.71 0.74 12.38
CA THR A 47 -17.03 1.68 11.50
C THR A 47 -17.11 1.17 10.07
N VAL A 48 -17.70 1.95 9.18
CA VAL A 48 -17.66 1.71 7.73
C VAL A 48 -16.70 2.70 7.11
N ASN A 49 -15.82 2.21 6.24
CA ASN A 49 -14.90 3.06 5.50
C ASN A 49 -15.68 3.86 4.44
N SER A 50 -15.54 5.18 4.43
CA SER A 50 -16.27 6.08 3.52
C SER A 50 -15.94 5.84 2.03
N PHE A 51 -14.71 5.42 1.71
CA PHE A 51 -14.35 5.06 0.34
C PHE A 51 -15.02 3.77 -0.11
N VAL A 52 -15.17 2.79 0.79
CA VAL A 52 -15.92 1.56 0.49
C VAL A 52 -17.38 1.89 0.16
N GLU A 53 -18.02 2.77 0.94
CA GLU A 53 -19.41 3.16 0.68
C GLU A 53 -19.58 3.91 -0.64
N LYS A 54 -18.67 4.83 -0.96
CA LYS A 54 -18.79 5.70 -2.13
C LYS A 54 -18.31 5.05 -3.42
N LEU A 55 -17.22 4.28 -3.35
CA LEU A 55 -16.53 3.74 -4.52
C LEU A 55 -16.77 2.24 -4.73
N GLY A 56 -17.16 1.51 -3.68
CA GLY A 56 -17.52 0.10 -3.80
C GLY A 56 -18.61 -0.18 -4.84
N PRO A 57 -19.73 0.59 -4.88
CA PRO A 57 -20.76 0.42 -5.91
C PRO A 57 -20.29 0.68 -7.34
N LEU A 58 -19.21 1.45 -7.51
CA LEU A 58 -18.59 1.73 -8.80
C LEU A 58 -17.59 0.62 -9.22
N GLY A 59 -17.48 -0.45 -8.44
CA GLY A 59 -16.58 -1.57 -8.70
C GLY A 59 -15.14 -1.35 -8.25
N PHE A 60 -14.85 -0.28 -7.50
CA PHE A 60 -13.52 -0.06 -6.96
C PHE A 60 -13.31 -0.83 -5.67
N ASP A 61 -12.31 -1.72 -5.67
CA ASP A 61 -11.81 -2.34 -4.45
C ASP A 61 -10.95 -1.34 -3.69
N THR A 62 -11.51 -0.74 -2.63
CA THR A 62 -10.83 0.25 -1.80
C THR A 62 -9.54 -0.27 -1.19
N PHE A 63 -9.46 -1.56 -0.85
CA PHE A 63 -8.24 -2.14 -0.27
C PHE A 63 -7.12 -2.28 -1.29
N ARG A 64 -7.47 -2.39 -2.58
CA ARG A 64 -6.50 -2.37 -3.68
C ARG A 64 -6.16 -0.96 -4.14
N MET A 65 -7.11 -0.04 -4.03
CA MET A 65 -6.92 1.35 -4.42
C MET A 65 -5.95 2.08 -3.49
N LEU A 66 -6.05 1.82 -2.18
CA LEU A 66 -5.18 2.44 -1.19
C LEU A 66 -3.81 1.75 -1.20
N VAL A 67 -2.88 2.33 -1.95
CA VAL A 67 -1.46 1.95 -1.88
C VAL A 67 -0.98 2.13 -0.45
N VAL A 68 -0.33 1.12 0.10
CA VAL A 68 0.24 1.20 1.44
C VAL A 68 1.35 2.24 1.43
N ASP A 69 1.19 3.29 2.21
CA ASP A 69 2.28 4.22 2.55
C ASP A 69 3.31 3.42 3.36
N PHE A 70 4.43 3.10 2.70
CA PHE A 70 5.49 2.32 3.32
C PHE A 70 6.30 3.17 4.28
N MET A 71 6.40 4.48 4.06
CA MET A 71 7.15 5.38 4.94
C MET A 71 6.45 5.66 6.25
N HIS A 72 5.12 5.52 6.30
CA HIS A 72 4.39 5.55 7.55
C HIS A 72 4.60 4.28 8.40
N LYS A 73 4.84 3.14 7.76
CA LYS A 73 4.97 1.84 8.44
C LYS A 73 6.41 1.38 8.68
N CYS A 74 7.32 1.74 7.78
CA CYS A 74 8.74 1.40 7.85
C CYS A 74 9.51 2.67 8.24
N GLU A 75 10.24 2.61 9.35
CA GLU A 75 11.13 3.71 9.73
C GLU A 75 12.13 3.97 8.60
N LEU A 76 12.14 5.21 8.08
CA LEU A 76 13.01 5.64 6.99
C LEU A 76 14.48 5.28 7.23
N GLY A 77 14.95 5.36 8.49
CA GLY A 77 16.31 4.98 8.88
C GLY A 77 16.61 3.51 8.62
N THR A 78 15.66 2.63 8.92
CA THR A 78 15.77 1.17 8.72
C THR A 78 15.84 0.83 7.25
N TRP A 79 14.93 1.39 6.43
CA TRP A 79 14.99 1.19 4.98
C TRP A 79 16.30 1.70 4.39
N LYS A 80 16.70 2.92 4.74
CA LYS A 80 17.94 3.52 4.23
C LYS A 80 19.16 2.66 4.58
N ALA A 81 19.25 2.16 5.82
CA ALA A 81 20.32 1.28 6.25
C ALA A 81 20.36 -0.03 5.44
N LEU A 82 19.18 -0.64 5.21
CA LEU A 82 19.06 -1.84 4.41
C LEU A 82 19.45 -1.59 2.95
N PHE A 83 18.99 -0.50 2.35
CA PHE A 83 19.34 -0.17 0.97
C PHE A 83 20.85 0.08 0.79
N ILE A 84 21.48 0.80 1.72
CA ILE A 84 22.95 0.95 1.76
C ILE A 84 23.64 -0.41 1.83
N HIS A 85 23.15 -1.30 2.67
CA HIS A 85 23.73 -2.63 2.82
C HIS A 85 23.63 -3.45 1.53
N LEU A 86 22.49 -3.41 0.84
CA LEU A 86 22.30 -4.08 -0.46
C LEU A 86 23.26 -3.54 -1.54
N ILE A 87 23.45 -2.22 -1.62
CA ILE A 87 24.42 -1.62 -2.56
C ILE A 87 25.86 -2.06 -2.24
N ARG A 88 26.22 -2.12 -0.95
CA ARG A 88 27.54 -2.64 -0.54
C ARG A 88 27.72 -4.10 -0.92
N LEU A 89 26.69 -4.93 -0.74
CA LEU A 89 26.71 -6.33 -1.16
C LEU A 89 26.95 -6.45 -2.66
N LEU A 90 26.29 -5.61 -3.47
CA LEU A 90 26.52 -5.59 -4.92
C LEU A 90 27.97 -5.30 -5.27
N HIS A 91 28.63 -4.35 -4.60
CA HIS A 91 30.04 -4.06 -4.84
C HIS A 91 30.99 -5.21 -4.46
N VAL A 92 30.63 -6.06 -3.50
CA VAL A 92 31.47 -7.19 -3.05
C VAL A 92 31.40 -8.37 -4.03
N ILE A 93 30.32 -8.49 -4.81
CA ILE A 93 30.15 -9.55 -5.81
C ILE A 93 31.13 -9.33 -6.98
N PRO A 94 31.70 -10.39 -7.59
CA PRO A 94 32.48 -10.26 -8.82
C PRO A 94 31.71 -9.52 -9.91
N SER A 95 32.31 -8.49 -10.52
CA SER A 95 31.64 -7.55 -11.43
C SER A 95 30.63 -6.61 -10.76
N GLY A 96 30.79 -6.33 -9.46
CA GLY A 96 29.89 -5.49 -8.67
C GLY A 96 29.64 -4.10 -9.25
N ASP A 97 30.66 -3.45 -9.80
CA ASP A 97 30.52 -2.12 -10.41
C ASP A 97 29.57 -2.15 -11.62
N HIS A 98 29.60 -3.22 -12.42
CA HIS A 98 28.68 -3.42 -13.53
C HIS A 98 27.24 -3.65 -13.03
N LEU A 99 27.08 -4.39 -11.93
CA LEU A 99 25.76 -4.63 -11.33
C LEU A 99 25.15 -3.34 -10.76
N VAL A 100 25.96 -2.50 -10.12
CA VAL A 100 25.53 -1.18 -9.62
C VAL A 100 25.17 -0.25 -10.78
N ALA A 101 25.97 -0.22 -11.85
CA ALA A 101 25.63 0.51 -13.07
C ALA A 101 24.33 0.02 -13.71
N THR A 102 24.10 -1.29 -13.71
CA THR A 102 22.85 -1.91 -14.19
C THR A 102 21.66 -1.50 -13.33
N LEU A 103 21.81 -1.48 -12.00
CA LEU A 103 20.78 -1.00 -11.08
C LEU A 103 20.40 0.46 -11.37
N ASN A 104 21.39 1.34 -11.51
CA ASN A 104 21.15 2.75 -11.85
C ASN A 104 20.46 2.90 -13.21
N ASN A 105 20.86 2.11 -14.21
CA ASN A 105 20.21 2.10 -15.52
C ASN A 105 18.72 1.69 -15.40
N ARG A 106 18.41 0.63 -14.64
CA ARG A 106 17.03 0.18 -14.43
C ARG A 106 16.15 1.27 -13.81
N PHE A 107 16.63 1.99 -12.79
CA PHE A 107 15.88 3.10 -12.21
C PHE A 107 15.67 4.27 -13.18
N ARG A 108 16.65 4.55 -14.06
CA ARG A 108 16.49 5.56 -15.13
C ARG A 108 15.46 5.17 -16.18
N CYS A 109 15.25 3.88 -16.40
CA CYS A 109 14.25 3.36 -17.33
C CYS A 109 12.84 3.32 -16.74
N VAL A 110 12.66 3.57 -15.44
CA VAL A 110 11.33 3.69 -14.86
C VAL A 110 10.71 5.00 -15.35
N LEU A 111 9.63 4.87 -16.10
CA LEU A 111 8.92 6.04 -16.61
C LEU A 111 8.31 6.82 -15.44
N SER A 112 8.59 8.12 -15.38
CA SER A 112 7.93 9.01 -14.44
C SER A 112 6.44 9.09 -14.73
N TYR A 113 5.62 9.16 -13.68
CA TYR A 113 4.18 9.33 -13.82
C TYR A 113 3.76 10.80 -13.72
N GLY A 114 2.66 11.15 -14.41
CA GLY A 114 2.15 12.52 -14.49
C GLY A 114 3.08 13.45 -15.29
N ASN A 115 3.11 14.74 -14.93
CA ASN A 115 3.96 15.75 -15.59
C ASN A 115 5.45 15.64 -15.19
N GLY A 116 5.96 14.42 -15.00
CA GLY A 116 7.35 14.16 -14.60
C GLY A 116 7.66 14.43 -13.12
N VAL A 117 6.65 14.38 -12.26
CA VAL A 117 6.79 14.69 -10.82
C VAL A 117 6.90 13.42 -9.97
N ILE A 118 6.22 12.34 -10.35
CA ILE A 118 6.11 11.10 -9.58
C ILE A 118 7.08 10.05 -10.15
N CYS A 119 7.75 9.29 -9.28
CA CYS A 119 8.75 8.27 -9.69
C CYS A 119 9.89 8.86 -10.53
N LYS A 120 10.37 10.06 -10.18
CA LYS A 120 11.52 10.67 -10.83
C LYS A 120 12.81 10.27 -10.10
N PHE A 121 13.49 9.26 -10.62
CA PHE A 121 14.75 8.78 -10.04
C PHE A 121 15.95 9.65 -10.40
N ALA A 122 16.92 9.70 -9.50
CA ALA A 122 18.21 10.32 -9.77
C ALA A 122 19.02 9.47 -10.76
N ASN A 123 19.85 10.14 -11.58
CA ASN A 123 20.73 9.46 -12.54
C ASN A 123 21.65 8.42 -11.87
N ASN A 124 22.03 8.64 -10.61
CA ASN A 124 22.79 7.70 -9.80
C ASN A 124 22.04 7.41 -8.50
N THR A 125 21.10 6.48 -8.56
CA THR A 125 20.24 6.11 -7.42
C THR A 125 21.04 5.39 -6.32
N SER A 126 22.06 4.61 -6.67
CA SER A 126 22.92 3.91 -5.71
C SER A 126 23.77 4.84 -4.84
N GLU A 127 24.08 6.06 -5.31
CA GLU A 127 24.79 7.05 -4.49
C GLU A 127 23.92 7.67 -3.39
N MET A 128 22.59 7.59 -3.53
CA MET A 128 21.62 8.11 -2.57
C MET A 128 21.81 9.59 -2.18
N LYS A 129 22.39 10.39 -3.09
CA LYS A 129 22.62 11.82 -2.87
C LYS A 129 21.39 12.63 -3.22
N ARG A 130 21.09 13.63 -2.38
CA ARG A 130 20.01 14.61 -2.58
C ARG A 130 18.61 13.98 -2.73
N LEU A 131 18.40 12.81 -2.11
CA LEU A 131 17.09 12.17 -2.04
C LEU A 131 16.29 12.73 -0.86
N ALA A 132 15.07 13.16 -1.15
CA ALA A 132 14.06 13.45 -0.14
C ALA A 132 13.43 12.15 0.37
N VAL A 133 12.69 12.27 1.48
CA VAL A 133 11.92 11.21 2.13
C VAL A 133 11.12 10.40 1.09
N ARG A 134 10.25 11.07 0.32
CA ARG A 134 9.46 10.46 -0.76
C ARG A 134 10.26 9.67 -1.81
N ASP A 135 11.49 10.09 -2.10
CA ASP A 135 12.28 9.43 -3.13
C ASP A 135 12.77 8.05 -2.64
N PHE A 136 12.98 7.89 -1.32
CA PHE A 136 13.24 6.58 -0.72
C PHE A 136 12.02 5.67 -0.76
N GLU A 137 10.81 6.22 -0.64
CA GLU A 137 9.57 5.46 -0.83
C GLU A 137 9.42 5.00 -2.28
N ASP A 138 9.62 5.90 -3.24
CA ASP A 138 9.53 5.57 -4.65
C ASP A 138 10.49 4.42 -4.99
N ILE A 139 11.74 4.43 -4.47
CA ILE A 139 12.72 3.35 -4.68
C ILE A 139 12.21 2.00 -4.14
N LEU A 140 11.47 1.99 -3.01
CA LEU A 140 10.83 0.78 -2.47
C LEU A 140 9.67 0.30 -3.36
N GLN A 141 8.82 1.24 -3.77
CA GLN A 141 7.56 0.93 -4.47
C GLN A 141 7.78 0.47 -5.92
N VAL A 142 8.93 0.78 -6.53
CA VAL A 142 9.30 0.43 -7.92
C VAL A 142 9.41 -1.08 -8.19
N HIS A 143 9.14 -1.93 -7.22
CA HIS A 143 9.13 -3.38 -7.40
C HIS A 143 8.00 -3.93 -8.30
N PHE A 144 7.04 -3.11 -8.75
CA PHE A 144 5.79 -3.62 -9.34
C PHE A 144 5.47 -3.19 -10.79
N VAL A 145 6.17 -2.20 -11.36
CA VAL A 145 5.79 -1.65 -12.70
C VAL A 145 6.55 -2.32 -13.85
N GLY A 146 7.73 -2.90 -13.59
CA GLY A 146 8.56 -3.51 -14.64
C GLY A 146 8.00 -4.79 -15.28
N GLN A 147 7.07 -5.49 -14.62
CA GLN A 147 6.46 -6.72 -15.17
C GLN A 147 5.19 -6.47 -15.99
N ILE A 148 4.49 -5.35 -15.79
CA ILE A 148 3.24 -5.06 -16.53
C ILE A 148 3.55 -4.60 -17.96
N ALA A 149 4.66 -3.87 -18.16
CA ALA A 149 5.07 -3.40 -19.49
C ALA A 149 5.54 -4.52 -20.45
N VAL A 150 5.90 -5.70 -19.92
CA VAL A 150 6.37 -6.84 -20.73
C VAL A 150 5.23 -7.81 -21.09
N MET A 151 4.06 -7.71 -20.46
CA MET A 151 2.93 -8.62 -20.72
C MET A 151 1.90 -8.07 -21.73
N HIS A 152 2.17 -6.92 -22.35
CA HIS A 152 1.30 -6.29 -23.35
C HIS A 152 2.01 -6.03 -24.69
N ASN A 153 2.92 -6.93 -25.08
CA ASN A 153 3.43 -6.99 -26.45
C ASN A 153 3.49 -8.44 -26.94
#